data_AF-A0A402AL54-F1
#
_entry.id   AF-A0A402AL54-F1
#
_cell.length_a   1.000
_cell.length_b   1.000
_cell.length_c   1.000
_cell.angle_alpha   90.00
_cell.angle_beta   90.00
_cell.angle_gamma   90.00
#
_symmetry.space_group_name_H-M   'P 1'
#
loop_
_entity.id
_entity.type
_entity.pdbx_description
1 polymer ?
#
loop_
_entity_poly.entity_id
_entity_poly.type
_entity_poly.pdbx_seq_one_letter_code
_entity_poly.pdbx_strand_id
1 'polypeptide(L)'
;MSEHRNTTEQRQAHEKALFRYISALDRGDIDTVINVLHDAENDPLLEQMLFETHAAYQLEETMPQDITTEDKQPSQQTKYSDEGQINRHSQTNKKRWPVLLQLLSAVIVAAILIGGSLFLFQSHKPSTQVSTHNITQAPDTIISITNDGQITARDVNNGAITWQKTLPTRQPIDLYNGKPGLVIQHHVVYIAYQGYIQALQISNGKQLWKKQLGSNTASEVIGDNPPQIMADQNLIYVSGYLGSKLYALDQKTGALRWQYPSSAVSSLLAIGNSVIYVMENGDNDHNGIKALNSTSGKEIWRYPTSMPLSATIADNVLYVQTSHSFVNDPNGFHKEQKPLLALNATSGKLIWSIIAPSAGPSPLTVADGVVALFTGENFCAYQTSNGSHTWCTKNTATIPFNAPWTQVIAANSNIYGIAPGQSSTNNIVTSIAAIKAKNGAMLWTKQLPGSNSTTIITNNTLVTYANNLHQLQAISLTDGHLLWQISVIKKDYITNIVVGN
;
A
#
# COMPACT_ATOMS: atom_id res chain seq x y z
N MET A 1 -33.08 -53.18 19.71
CA MET A 1 -34.09 -52.23 19.20
C MET A 1 -33.89 -50.78 19.68
N SER A 2 -32.88 -50.46 20.51
CA SER A 2 -32.63 -49.09 20.99
C SER A 2 -31.61 -48.29 20.17
N GLU A 3 -30.66 -48.94 19.48
CA GLU A 3 -29.64 -48.22 18.68
C GLU A 3 -30.18 -47.62 17.36
N HIS A 4 -31.17 -48.24 16.71
CA HIS A 4 -31.75 -47.73 15.46
C HIS A 4 -32.74 -46.56 15.65
N ARG A 5 -33.27 -46.34 16.86
CA ARG A 5 -34.19 -45.21 17.11
C ARG A 5 -33.44 -43.88 17.22
N ASN A 6 -32.24 -43.90 17.81
CA ASN A 6 -31.46 -42.69 18.09
C ASN A 6 -30.95 -42.01 16.81
N THR A 7 -30.61 -42.78 15.77
CA THR A 7 -30.12 -42.24 14.50
C THR A 7 -31.23 -41.66 13.61
N THR A 8 -32.46 -42.15 13.74
CA THR A 8 -33.60 -41.66 12.93
C THR A 8 -34.12 -40.32 13.46
N GLU A 9 -34.18 -40.15 14.78
CA GLU A 9 -34.57 -38.88 15.41
C GLU A 9 -33.51 -37.79 15.20
N GLN A 10 -32.22 -38.12 15.30
CA GLN A 10 -31.12 -37.20 14.98
C GLN A 10 -31.18 -36.75 13.52
N ARG A 11 -31.38 -37.68 12.59
CA ARG A 11 -31.52 -37.36 11.17
C ARG A 11 -32.71 -36.43 10.89
N GLN A 12 -33.87 -36.66 11.52
CA GLN A 12 -35.02 -35.78 11.39
C GLN A 12 -34.77 -34.39 11.99
N ALA A 13 -34.00 -34.30 13.08
CA ALA A 13 -33.61 -33.02 13.68
C ALA A 13 -32.69 -32.23 12.74
N HIS A 14 -31.72 -32.89 12.09
CA HIS A 14 -30.83 -32.28 11.11
C HIS A 14 -31.58 -31.81 9.85
N GLU A 15 -32.49 -32.63 9.31
CA GLU A 15 -33.33 -32.25 8.16
C GLU A 15 -34.21 -31.02 8.48
N LYS A 16 -34.75 -30.96 9.71
CA LYS A 16 -35.55 -29.81 10.18
C LYS A 16 -34.70 -28.57 10.41
N ALA A 17 -33.47 -28.71 10.90
CA ALA A 17 -32.53 -27.60 11.05
C ALA A 17 -32.14 -27.03 9.67
N LEU A 18 -31.86 -27.90 8.71
CA LEU A 18 -31.53 -27.51 7.35
C LEU A 18 -32.69 -26.77 6.66
N PHE A 19 -33.92 -27.28 6.79
CA PHE A 19 -35.10 -26.61 6.24
C PHE A 19 -35.33 -25.21 6.84
N ARG A 20 -35.12 -25.06 8.16
CA ARG A 20 -35.21 -23.75 8.84
C ARG A 20 -34.15 -22.79 8.35
N TYR A 21 -32.92 -23.26 8.16
CA TYR A 21 -31.80 -22.48 7.65
C TYR A 21 -32.07 -21.96 6.23
N ILE A 22 -32.44 -22.85 5.31
CA ILE A 22 -32.78 -22.51 3.92
C ILE A 22 -33.93 -21.51 3.86
N SER A 23 -35.02 -21.80 4.58
CA SER A 23 -36.21 -20.94 4.61
C SER A 23 -35.92 -19.55 5.22
N ALA A 24 -34.94 -19.45 6.11
CA ALA A 24 -34.53 -18.18 6.72
C ALA A 24 -33.66 -17.36 5.76
N LEU A 25 -32.76 -18.01 5.01
CA LEU A 25 -31.99 -17.37 3.94
C LEU A 25 -32.90 -16.77 2.86
N ASP A 26 -33.88 -17.53 2.37
CA ASP A 26 -34.83 -17.07 1.35
C ASP A 26 -35.65 -15.84 1.79
N ARG A 27 -35.91 -15.71 3.10
CA ARG A 27 -36.69 -14.60 3.68
C ARG A 27 -35.83 -13.48 4.27
N GLY A 28 -34.50 -13.61 4.26
CA GLY A 28 -33.57 -12.66 4.88
C GLY A 28 -33.65 -12.59 6.42
N ASP A 29 -34.09 -13.67 7.08
CA ASP A 29 -34.25 -13.77 8.54
C ASP A 29 -32.91 -14.16 9.21
N ILE A 30 -32.07 -13.15 9.45
CA ILE A 30 -30.70 -13.32 9.95
C ILE A 30 -30.66 -13.92 11.36
N ASP A 31 -31.63 -13.62 12.22
CA ASP A 31 -31.65 -14.13 13.59
C ASP A 31 -31.87 -15.65 13.61
N THR A 32 -32.76 -16.15 12.75
CA THR A 32 -32.96 -17.60 12.60
C THR A 32 -31.72 -18.28 12.00
N VAL A 33 -31.01 -17.62 11.08
CA VAL A 33 -29.74 -18.14 10.52
C VAL A 33 -28.67 -18.26 11.61
N ILE A 34 -28.48 -17.23 12.43
CA ILE A 34 -27.50 -17.24 13.53
C ILE A 34 -27.81 -18.35 14.54
N ASN A 35 -29.09 -18.51 14.90
CA ASN A 35 -29.49 -19.54 15.86
C ASN A 35 -29.20 -20.96 15.34
N VAL A 36 -29.46 -21.24 14.06
CA VAL A 36 -29.17 -22.56 13.48
C VAL A 36 -27.66 -22.80 13.34
N LEU A 37 -26.86 -21.77 13.05
CA LEU A 37 -25.41 -21.87 13.02
C LEU A 37 -24.82 -22.14 14.42
N HIS A 38 -25.38 -21.50 15.45
CA HIS A 38 -24.98 -21.76 16.84
C HIS A 38 -25.33 -23.18 17.29
N ASP A 39 -26.51 -23.70 16.90
CA ASP A 39 -26.88 -25.10 17.12
C ASP A 39 -25.87 -26.08 16.46
N ALA A 40 -25.25 -25.67 15.35
CA ALA A 40 -24.29 -26.49 14.60
C ALA A 40 -22.85 -26.48 15.18
N GLU A 41 -22.47 -25.51 16.01
CA GLU A 41 -21.11 -25.42 16.60
C GLU A 41 -20.72 -26.66 17.42
N ASN A 42 -21.71 -27.41 17.92
CA ASN A 42 -21.51 -28.62 18.70
C ASN A 42 -21.95 -29.90 17.97
N ASP A 43 -22.28 -29.81 16.67
CA ASP A 43 -22.74 -30.93 15.84
C ASP A 43 -22.03 -30.93 14.46
N PRO A 44 -20.90 -31.64 14.33
CA PRO A 44 -20.06 -31.63 13.12
C PRO A 44 -20.79 -32.08 11.85
N LEU A 45 -21.80 -32.95 11.98
CA LEU A 45 -22.57 -33.42 10.83
C LEU A 45 -23.53 -32.33 10.34
N LEU A 46 -24.20 -31.62 11.26
CA LEU A 46 -25.05 -30.49 10.92
C LEU A 46 -24.23 -29.33 10.33
N GLU A 47 -23.05 -29.04 10.89
CA GLU A 47 -22.13 -28.03 10.37
C GLU A 47 -21.74 -28.32 8.91
N GLN A 48 -21.37 -29.57 8.60
CA GLN A 48 -21.04 -29.99 7.24
C GLN A 48 -22.25 -29.84 6.29
N MET A 49 -23.45 -30.29 6.70
CA MET A 49 -24.67 -30.18 5.89
C MET A 49 -25.03 -28.73 5.57
N LEU A 50 -24.86 -27.81 6.53
CA LEU A 50 -25.09 -26.37 6.34
C LEU A 50 -24.06 -25.77 5.39
N PHE A 51 -22.78 -26.13 5.52
CA PHE A 51 -21.71 -25.66 4.64
C PHE A 51 -21.94 -26.08 3.18
N GLU A 52 -22.27 -27.37 2.94
CA GLU A 52 -22.54 -27.89 1.60
C GLU A 52 -23.78 -27.23 0.97
N THR A 53 -24.82 -26.99 1.77
CA THR A 53 -26.05 -26.35 1.31
C THR A 53 -25.85 -24.87 0.99
N HIS A 54 -25.07 -24.16 1.81
CA HIS A 54 -24.71 -22.76 1.55
C HIS A 54 -23.86 -22.64 0.27
N ALA A 55 -22.92 -23.56 0.06
CA ALA A 55 -22.14 -23.62 -1.17
C ALA A 55 -23.00 -23.87 -2.41
N ALA A 56 -24.05 -24.71 -2.31
CA ALA A 56 -25.00 -24.93 -3.40
C ALA A 56 -25.86 -23.68 -3.69
N TYR A 57 -26.29 -22.95 -2.66
CA TYR A 57 -27.03 -21.68 -2.80
C TYR A 57 -26.23 -20.61 -3.56
N GLN A 58 -24.93 -20.49 -3.27
CA GLN A 58 -24.03 -19.55 -3.94
C GLN A 58 -23.81 -19.89 -5.42
N LEU A 59 -23.98 -21.17 -5.82
CA LEU A 59 -23.87 -21.59 -7.21
C LEU A 59 -25.15 -21.29 -8.01
N GLU A 60 -26.34 -21.37 -7.40
CA GLU A 60 -27.61 -21.07 -8.06
C GLU A 60 -27.78 -19.59 -8.41
N GLU A 61 -27.28 -18.67 -7.56
CA GLU A 61 -27.26 -17.22 -7.87
C GLU A 61 -26.36 -16.85 -9.07
N THR A 62 -25.53 -17.78 -9.55
CA THR A 62 -24.58 -17.56 -10.66
C THR A 62 -25.03 -18.13 -12.01
N MET A 63 -26.24 -18.70 -12.12
CA MET A 63 -26.75 -19.20 -13.40
C MET A 63 -27.37 -18.08 -14.28
N PRO A 64 -26.96 -17.92 -15.55
CA PRO A 64 -27.62 -17.01 -16.48
C PRO A 64 -29.04 -17.48 -16.82
N GLN A 65 -30.01 -16.56 -16.85
CA GLN A 65 -31.34 -16.80 -17.40
C GLN A 65 -31.23 -16.92 -18.94
N ASP A 66 -31.49 -18.12 -19.48
CA ASP A 66 -31.50 -18.39 -20.92
C ASP A 66 -32.68 -17.68 -21.60
N ILE A 67 -32.39 -16.74 -22.49
CA ILE A 67 -33.34 -16.19 -23.46
C ILE A 67 -33.13 -16.93 -24.79
N THR A 68 -34.12 -17.73 -25.15
CA THR A 68 -34.25 -18.40 -26.45
C THR A 68 -34.26 -17.40 -27.60
N THR A 69 -33.42 -17.62 -28.63
CA THR A 69 -33.69 -17.13 -29.98
C THR A 69 -33.36 -18.21 -31.02
N GLU A 70 -34.40 -18.74 -31.65
CA GLU A 70 -34.37 -19.36 -32.98
C GLU A 70 -34.08 -18.26 -34.02
N ASP A 71 -33.15 -18.47 -34.95
CA ASP A 71 -33.41 -19.12 -36.25
C ASP A 71 -32.33 -18.74 -37.31
N LYS A 72 -31.84 -19.79 -37.97
CA LYS A 72 -31.37 -19.92 -39.38
C LYS A 72 -30.30 -19.00 -40.01
N GLN A 73 -29.16 -19.64 -40.24
CA GLN A 73 -28.24 -19.58 -41.41
C GLN A 73 -28.95 -20.01 -42.75
N PRO A 74 -28.31 -20.07 -43.96
CA PRO A 74 -26.88 -19.92 -44.33
C PRO A 74 -26.57 -19.22 -45.70
N SER A 75 -25.27 -19.30 -46.10
CA SER A 75 -24.67 -19.40 -47.46
C SER A 75 -24.12 -18.09 -48.07
N GLN A 76 -23.00 -18.04 -48.81
CA GLN A 76 -22.05 -19.02 -49.34
C GLN A 76 -20.74 -18.30 -49.81
N GLN A 77 -19.72 -19.11 -50.11
CA GLN A 77 -18.38 -18.86 -50.66
C GLN A 77 -18.25 -17.84 -51.82
N THR A 78 -17.07 -17.20 -51.97
CA THR A 78 -16.09 -17.55 -53.04
C THR A 78 -14.77 -16.76 -52.96
N LYS A 79 -13.70 -17.46 -53.38
CA LYS A 79 -12.31 -17.03 -53.64
C LYS A 79 -12.21 -16.00 -54.78
N TYR A 80 -11.13 -15.20 -54.81
CA TYR A 80 -10.18 -15.15 -55.94
C TYR A 80 -8.88 -14.43 -55.53
N SER A 81 -7.76 -15.04 -55.91
CA SER A 81 -6.39 -14.54 -55.92
C SER A 81 -6.08 -13.91 -57.28
N ASP A 82 -5.14 -12.97 -57.36
CA ASP A 82 -4.22 -12.95 -58.51
C ASP A 82 -2.92 -12.18 -58.25
N GLU A 83 -1.87 -12.72 -58.89
CA GLU A 83 -0.46 -12.35 -58.89
C GLU A 83 -0.15 -11.18 -59.83
N GLY A 84 1.06 -10.61 -59.73
CA GLY A 84 1.61 -9.74 -60.78
C GLY A 84 3.02 -9.22 -60.47
N GLN A 85 4.00 -9.71 -61.23
CA GLN A 85 5.44 -9.59 -61.02
C GLN A 85 6.16 -8.45 -61.81
N ILE A 86 7.27 -7.96 -61.22
CA ILE A 86 8.65 -7.75 -61.73
C ILE A 86 8.95 -6.96 -63.04
N ASN A 87 9.83 -5.94 -62.95
CA ASN A 87 11.19 -5.79 -63.60
C ASN A 87 11.77 -4.35 -63.45
N ARG A 88 13.00 -4.13 -62.93
CA ARG A 88 14.31 -3.91 -63.60
C ARG A 88 14.35 -2.67 -64.55
N HIS A 89 15.37 -1.81 -64.67
CA HIS A 89 16.82 -1.86 -64.42
C HIS A 89 17.49 -0.46 -64.61
N SER A 90 18.59 -0.20 -63.87
CA SER A 90 19.89 0.40 -64.33
C SER A 90 19.92 1.89 -64.79
N GLN A 91 21.01 2.70 -64.74
CA GLN A 91 22.46 2.51 -64.79
C GLN A 91 23.25 3.76 -64.29
N THR A 92 24.39 3.54 -63.59
CA THR A 92 25.77 4.12 -63.80
C THR A 92 26.04 5.66 -63.79
N ASN A 93 27.22 6.26 -63.52
CA ASN A 93 28.63 5.86 -63.31
C ASN A 93 29.51 7.10 -62.91
N LYS A 94 30.61 6.87 -62.15
CA LYS A 94 31.99 7.49 -62.23
C LYS A 94 32.16 8.99 -61.83
N LYS A 95 33.28 9.50 -61.28
CA LYS A 95 34.69 9.07 -61.06
C LYS A 95 35.40 10.03 -60.05
N ARG A 96 36.62 9.65 -59.61
CA ARG A 96 37.48 10.16 -58.51
C ARG A 96 38.46 11.31 -58.88
N TRP A 97 38.77 12.21 -57.90
CA TRP A 97 40.06 12.82 -57.39
C TRP A 97 41.14 13.39 -58.38
N PRO A 98 42.15 14.24 -58.00
CA PRO A 98 42.73 14.58 -56.66
C PRO A 98 43.29 16.03 -56.38
N VAL A 99 43.77 16.24 -55.12
CA VAL A 99 44.98 16.99 -54.61
C VAL A 99 45.12 18.54 -54.65
N LEU A 100 44.99 19.14 -53.44
CA LEU A 100 45.95 19.90 -52.60
C LEU A 100 46.85 21.07 -53.14
N LEU A 101 46.88 22.11 -52.29
CA LEU A 101 47.93 23.12 -52.01
C LEU A 101 47.99 24.41 -52.85
N GLN A 102 47.26 25.44 -52.42
CA GLN A 102 47.81 26.80 -52.21
C GLN A 102 47.06 27.51 -51.05
N LEU A 103 47.64 27.42 -49.84
CA LEU A 103 47.45 28.35 -48.72
C LEU A 103 48.36 29.56 -48.95
N LEU A 104 47.91 30.79 -48.61
CA LEU A 104 48.67 31.72 -47.73
C LEU A 104 48.20 33.20 -47.70
N SER A 105 47.06 33.60 -48.29
CA SER A 105 46.60 35.01 -48.17
C SER A 105 45.21 35.22 -47.55
N ALA A 106 44.46 34.16 -47.23
CA ALA A 106 43.08 34.29 -46.75
C ALA A 106 42.87 34.25 -45.23
N VAL A 107 43.89 33.86 -44.43
CA VAL A 107 43.70 33.63 -42.98
C VAL A 107 43.84 34.90 -42.14
N ILE A 108 44.49 35.95 -42.64
CA ILE A 108 44.73 37.18 -41.85
C ILE A 108 43.56 38.18 -41.92
N VAL A 109 42.79 38.20 -43.01
CA VAL A 109 41.67 39.16 -43.16
C VAL A 109 40.40 38.69 -42.42
N ALA A 110 40.18 37.37 -42.30
CA ALA A 110 39.03 36.83 -41.56
C ALA A 110 39.19 36.96 -40.03
N ALA A 111 40.42 36.91 -39.50
CA ALA A 111 40.67 37.06 -38.06
C ALA A 111 40.41 38.49 -37.55
N ILE A 112 40.66 39.51 -38.38
CA ILE A 112 40.48 40.92 -38.00
C ILE A 112 39.00 41.32 -38.02
N LEU A 113 38.18 40.76 -38.92
CA LEU A 113 36.73 41.03 -38.95
C LEU A 113 35.96 40.32 -37.81
N ILE A 114 36.43 39.16 -37.36
CA ILE A 114 35.85 38.46 -36.20
C ILE A 114 36.29 39.14 -34.88
N GLY A 115 37.53 39.63 -34.79
CA GLY A 115 38.02 40.35 -33.61
C GLY A 115 37.37 41.73 -33.39
N GLY A 116 37.09 42.48 -34.47
CA GLY A 116 36.47 43.81 -34.38
C GLY A 116 35.00 43.80 -33.96
N SER A 117 34.29 42.69 -34.19
CA SER A 117 32.87 42.54 -33.83
C SER A 117 32.66 42.20 -32.34
N LEU A 118 33.73 41.85 -31.61
CA LEU A 118 33.70 41.46 -30.20
C LEU A 118 33.97 42.62 -29.22
N PHE A 119 34.27 43.84 -29.70
CA PHE A 119 34.66 44.97 -28.84
C PHE A 119 33.64 46.11 -28.73
N LEU A 120 32.47 46.02 -29.38
CA LEU A 120 31.43 47.07 -29.31
C LEU A 120 30.20 46.73 -28.44
N PHE A 121 30.28 45.71 -27.59
CA PHE A 121 29.28 45.45 -26.54
C PHE A 121 29.94 45.37 -25.15
N GLN A 122 30.41 46.52 -24.64
CA GLN A 122 30.46 46.75 -23.20
C GLN A 122 29.07 47.23 -22.75
N SER A 123 28.20 46.29 -22.40
CA SER A 123 27.06 46.56 -21.52
C SER A 123 27.32 45.90 -20.17
N HIS A 124 26.86 46.57 -19.11
CA HIS A 124 27.12 46.27 -17.70
C HIS A 124 27.10 44.78 -17.38
N LYS A 125 28.12 44.27 -16.69
CA LYS A 125 28.10 42.93 -16.09
C LYS A 125 26.94 42.86 -15.09
N PRO A 126 25.88 42.08 -15.33
CA PRO A 126 25.10 41.57 -14.22
C PRO A 126 26.03 40.60 -13.48
N SER A 127 25.92 40.55 -12.16
CA SER A 127 26.54 39.50 -11.35
C SER A 127 26.31 38.15 -12.03
N THR A 128 27.37 37.35 -12.19
CA THR A 128 27.26 35.95 -12.58
C THR A 128 26.40 35.23 -11.54
N GLN A 129 25.09 35.21 -11.78
CA GLN A 129 24.22 34.16 -11.30
C GLN A 129 24.84 32.89 -11.88
N VAL A 130 25.42 32.06 -11.01
CA VAL A 130 25.56 30.65 -11.31
C VAL A 130 24.19 30.23 -11.82
N SER A 131 24.10 29.81 -13.07
CA SER A 131 22.93 29.10 -13.53
C SER A 131 22.87 27.85 -12.68
N THR A 132 22.21 27.94 -11.53
CA THR A 132 21.51 26.80 -10.99
C THR A 132 20.63 26.40 -12.16
N HIS A 133 21.01 25.35 -12.89
CA HIS A 133 19.97 24.49 -13.40
C HIS A 133 19.07 24.32 -12.19
N ASN A 134 17.90 24.97 -12.22
CA ASN A 134 16.83 24.56 -11.36
C ASN A 134 16.74 23.09 -11.69
N ILE A 135 17.27 22.25 -10.79
CA ILE A 135 16.99 20.84 -10.81
C ILE A 135 15.50 20.88 -10.52
N THR A 136 14.69 21.02 -11.56
CA THR A 136 13.26 20.79 -11.49
C THR A 136 13.22 19.36 -11.02
N GLN A 137 13.00 19.15 -9.73
CA GLN A 137 12.73 17.83 -9.20
C GLN A 137 11.72 17.20 -10.14
N ALA A 138 12.01 15.97 -10.58
CA ALA A 138 11.03 15.23 -11.35
C ALA A 138 9.71 15.30 -10.56
N PRO A 139 8.58 15.61 -11.22
CA PRO A 139 7.31 15.69 -10.52
C PRO A 139 7.06 14.37 -9.80
N ASP A 140 6.54 14.45 -8.58
CA ASP A 140 6.18 13.26 -7.82
C ASP A 140 5.25 12.38 -8.67
N THR A 141 5.52 11.08 -8.67
CA THR A 141 4.80 10.10 -9.48
C THR A 141 3.99 9.18 -8.58
N ILE A 142 2.69 9.03 -8.87
CA ILE A 142 1.82 8.05 -8.23
C ILE A 142 2.07 6.70 -8.87
N ILE A 143 2.43 5.71 -8.07
CA ILE A 143 2.50 4.31 -8.48
C ILE A 143 1.36 3.56 -7.80
N SER A 144 0.50 2.92 -8.60
CA SER A 144 -0.58 2.07 -8.10
C SER A 144 -0.47 0.67 -8.67
N ILE A 145 -0.83 -0.35 -7.88
CA ILE A 145 -0.93 -1.73 -8.33
C ILE A 145 -2.35 -2.25 -8.13
N THR A 146 -2.94 -2.83 -9.16
CA THR A 146 -4.27 -3.45 -9.12
C THR A 146 -4.21 -4.96 -8.84
N ASN A 147 -5.35 -5.55 -8.48
CA ASN A 147 -5.53 -6.97 -8.20
C ASN A 147 -5.21 -7.90 -9.40
N ASP A 148 -5.25 -7.41 -10.63
CA ASP A 148 -4.79 -8.15 -11.81
C ASP A 148 -3.26 -8.04 -12.04
N GLY A 149 -2.55 -7.29 -11.19
CA GLY A 149 -1.11 -7.06 -11.28
C GLY A 149 -0.70 -5.93 -12.22
N GLN A 150 -1.64 -5.11 -12.70
CA GLN A 150 -1.31 -3.93 -13.48
C GLN A 150 -0.71 -2.83 -12.59
N ILE A 151 0.51 -2.42 -12.92
CA ILE A 151 1.23 -1.29 -12.35
C ILE A 151 0.97 -0.09 -13.25
N THR A 152 0.50 1.00 -12.67
CA THR A 152 0.34 2.28 -13.38
C THR A 152 1.13 3.35 -12.68
N ALA A 153 1.91 4.11 -13.45
CA ALA A 153 2.54 5.35 -13.02
C ALA A 153 1.78 6.55 -13.56
N ARG A 154 1.53 7.53 -12.69
CA ARG A 154 0.76 8.73 -13.02
C ARG A 154 1.46 9.98 -12.50
N ASP A 155 1.39 11.06 -13.26
CA ASP A 155 1.81 12.37 -12.79
C ASP A 155 0.90 12.85 -11.65
N VAL A 156 1.47 13.29 -10.53
CA VAL A 156 0.67 13.71 -9.36
C VAL A 156 -0.20 14.95 -9.63
N ASN A 157 0.18 15.81 -10.58
CA ASN A 157 -0.47 17.11 -10.78
C ASN A 157 -1.75 16.99 -11.61
N ASN A 158 -1.82 16.00 -12.50
CA ASN A 158 -2.96 15.83 -13.42
C ASN A 158 -3.49 14.39 -13.50
N GLY A 159 -2.83 13.43 -12.85
CA GLY A 159 -3.20 12.02 -12.84
C GLY A 159 -3.03 11.28 -14.17
N ALA A 160 -2.43 11.91 -15.18
CA ALA A 160 -2.16 11.32 -16.49
C ALA A 160 -1.16 10.17 -16.36
N ILE A 161 -1.41 9.09 -17.09
CA ILE A 161 -0.54 7.91 -17.10
C ILE A 161 0.77 8.28 -17.81
N THR A 162 1.90 8.07 -17.12
CA THR A 162 3.25 8.25 -17.69
C THR A 162 3.78 6.94 -18.25
N TRP A 163 3.54 5.83 -17.56
CA TRP A 163 3.78 4.48 -18.06
C TRP A 163 2.90 3.47 -17.34
N GLN A 164 2.79 2.28 -17.94
CA GLN A 164 2.03 1.17 -17.39
C GLN A 164 2.74 -0.15 -17.69
N LYS A 165 2.58 -1.12 -16.80
CA LYS A 165 3.21 -2.43 -16.91
C LYS A 165 2.42 -3.48 -16.15
N THR A 166 2.32 -4.69 -16.67
CA THR A 166 1.69 -5.80 -15.95
C THR A 166 2.74 -6.68 -15.29
N LEU A 167 2.54 -6.99 -14.01
CA LEU A 167 3.34 -7.99 -13.31
C LEU A 167 3.08 -9.38 -13.90
N PRO A 168 4.12 -10.21 -14.08
CA PRO A 168 3.94 -11.60 -14.46
C PRO A 168 3.47 -12.39 -13.23
N THR A 169 2.19 -12.30 -12.89
CA THR A 169 1.57 -13.02 -11.77
C THR A 169 1.08 -14.39 -12.24
N ARG A 170 1.18 -15.40 -11.36
CA ARG A 170 0.65 -16.75 -11.65
C ARG A 170 -0.84 -16.90 -11.33
N GLN A 171 -1.31 -16.07 -10.42
CA GLN A 171 -2.68 -15.99 -9.91
C GLN A 171 -3.03 -14.52 -9.68
N PRO A 172 -4.33 -14.15 -9.70
CA PRO A 172 -4.78 -12.83 -9.27
C PRO A 172 -4.22 -12.46 -7.89
N ILE A 173 -3.87 -11.19 -7.73
CA ILE A 173 -3.50 -10.60 -6.45
C ILE A 173 -4.81 -10.35 -5.69
N ASP A 174 -5.10 -11.14 -4.67
CA ASP A 174 -6.27 -10.94 -3.83
C ASP A 174 -5.91 -10.32 -2.46
N LEU A 175 -6.94 -10.01 -1.67
CA LEU A 175 -6.81 -9.35 -0.37
C LEU A 175 -6.20 -10.25 0.71
N TYR A 176 -6.25 -11.57 0.55
CA TYR A 176 -5.87 -12.55 1.58
C TYR A 176 -4.46 -13.13 1.36
N ASN A 177 -4.00 -13.28 0.10
CA ASN A 177 -2.77 -13.97 -0.26
C ASN A 177 -1.76 -13.10 -1.05
N GLY A 178 -2.10 -11.84 -1.40
CA GLY A 178 -1.50 -11.22 -2.58
C GLY A 178 -0.98 -9.80 -2.48
N LYS A 179 -1.44 -8.94 -1.55
CA LYS A 179 -1.16 -7.50 -1.61
C LYS A 179 0.34 -7.22 -1.75
N PRO A 180 0.81 -6.67 -2.89
CA PRO A 180 2.22 -6.43 -3.09
C PRO A 180 2.73 -5.40 -2.11
N GLY A 181 3.88 -5.67 -1.51
CA GLY A 181 4.66 -4.64 -0.83
C GLY A 181 5.13 -3.65 -1.88
N LEU A 182 4.92 -2.36 -1.64
CA LEU A 182 5.28 -1.29 -2.58
C LEU A 182 5.97 -0.16 -1.82
N VAL A 183 7.15 0.26 -2.29
CA VAL A 183 7.86 1.44 -1.77
C VAL A 183 8.64 2.13 -2.88
N ILE A 184 8.76 3.45 -2.79
CA ILE A 184 9.65 4.25 -3.65
C ILE A 184 10.83 4.74 -2.82
N GLN A 185 12.03 4.61 -3.36
CA GLN A 185 13.20 5.32 -2.83
C GLN A 185 14.20 5.62 -3.94
N HIS A 186 14.74 6.84 -3.95
CA HIS A 186 15.79 7.28 -4.88
C HIS A 186 15.44 7.03 -6.36
N HIS A 187 14.26 7.42 -6.83
CA HIS A 187 13.79 7.22 -8.21
C HIS A 187 13.61 5.74 -8.63
N VAL A 188 13.48 4.83 -7.66
CA VAL A 188 13.26 3.40 -7.89
C VAL A 188 12.00 2.95 -7.15
N VAL A 189 11.15 2.23 -7.88
CA VAL A 189 9.98 1.55 -7.35
C VAL A 189 10.38 0.12 -7.00
N TYR A 190 10.16 -0.30 -5.76
CA TYR A 190 10.39 -1.67 -5.31
C TYR A 190 9.05 -2.34 -5.04
N ILE A 191 8.87 -3.53 -5.62
CA ILE A 191 7.63 -4.29 -5.54
C ILE A 191 7.94 -5.71 -5.06
N ALA A 192 7.37 -6.09 -3.93
CA ALA A 192 7.45 -7.43 -3.37
C ALA A 192 6.13 -8.18 -3.60
N TYR A 193 6.14 -9.31 -4.29
CA TYR A 193 4.93 -10.05 -4.68
C TYR A 193 5.27 -11.52 -4.97
N GLN A 194 4.43 -12.47 -4.52
CA GLN A 194 4.54 -13.90 -4.87
C GLN A 194 5.96 -14.50 -4.78
N GLY A 195 6.71 -14.20 -3.72
CA GLY A 195 8.10 -14.67 -3.52
C GLY A 195 9.16 -13.96 -4.37
N TYR A 196 8.80 -12.90 -5.08
CA TYR A 196 9.72 -12.07 -5.83
C TYR A 196 9.79 -10.67 -5.24
N ILE A 197 10.94 -10.04 -5.44
CA ILE A 197 11.09 -8.60 -5.37
C ILE A 197 11.67 -8.07 -6.68
N GLN A 198 11.11 -6.97 -7.17
CA GLN A 198 11.51 -6.33 -8.40
C GLN A 198 11.76 -4.85 -8.17
N ALA A 199 12.83 -4.32 -8.78
CA ALA A 199 13.11 -2.90 -8.84
C ALA A 199 12.83 -2.37 -10.25
N LEU A 200 12.07 -1.29 -10.33
CA LEU A 200 11.72 -0.59 -11.56
C LEU A 200 12.19 0.86 -11.48
N GLN A 201 12.73 1.37 -12.58
CA GLN A 201 12.99 2.80 -12.71
C GLN A 201 11.66 3.56 -12.73
N ILE A 202 11.49 4.54 -11.85
CA ILE A 202 10.21 5.26 -11.70
C ILE A 202 9.81 6.06 -12.94
N SER A 203 10.78 6.47 -13.78
CA SER A 203 10.50 7.32 -14.94
C SER A 203 9.90 6.58 -16.14
N ASN A 204 10.07 5.25 -16.23
CA ASN A 204 9.66 4.50 -17.42
C ASN A 204 9.25 3.03 -17.14
N GLY A 205 9.27 2.58 -15.88
CA GLY A 205 8.93 1.19 -15.52
C GLY A 205 9.93 0.13 -15.99
N LYS A 206 11.11 0.54 -16.49
CA LYS A 206 12.18 -0.39 -16.88
C LYS A 206 12.65 -1.16 -15.66
N GLN A 207 12.69 -2.48 -15.79
CA GLN A 207 13.23 -3.33 -14.73
C GLN A 207 14.74 -3.10 -14.60
N LEU A 208 15.18 -2.73 -13.39
CA LEU A 208 16.58 -2.63 -13.03
C LEU A 208 17.12 -4.00 -12.62
N TRP A 209 16.39 -4.68 -11.74
CA TRP A 209 16.68 -6.04 -11.32
C TRP A 209 15.42 -6.75 -10.84
N LYS A 210 15.49 -8.08 -10.76
CA LYS A 210 14.46 -8.94 -10.16
C LYS A 210 15.16 -10.05 -9.39
N LYS A 211 14.69 -10.33 -8.18
CA LYS A 211 15.23 -11.35 -7.29
C LYS A 211 14.11 -12.24 -6.77
N GLN A 212 14.35 -13.53 -6.75
CA GLN A 212 13.51 -14.48 -6.06
C GLN A 212 13.97 -14.62 -4.60
N LEU A 213 13.01 -14.62 -3.68
CA LEU A 213 13.17 -14.82 -2.25
C LEU A 213 12.43 -16.12 -1.84
N GLY A 214 12.98 -16.87 -0.89
CA GLY A 214 12.41 -18.17 -0.49
C GLY A 214 12.68 -19.30 -1.48
N SER A 215 12.03 -20.45 -1.28
CA SER A 215 12.15 -21.65 -2.11
C SER A 215 10.96 -21.80 -3.08
N ASN A 216 11.17 -22.55 -4.16
CA ASN A 216 10.33 -22.62 -5.37
C ASN A 216 9.19 -23.64 -5.29
N THR A 217 8.99 -24.33 -4.16
CA THR A 217 7.91 -25.32 -4.10
C THR A 217 6.60 -24.54 -4.07
N ALA A 218 5.68 -24.86 -4.99
CA ALA A 218 4.44 -24.10 -5.20
C ALA A 218 3.52 -24.07 -3.95
N SER A 219 3.85 -24.85 -2.92
CA SER A 219 3.17 -24.90 -1.62
C SER A 219 3.80 -23.97 -0.56
N GLU A 220 4.96 -23.36 -0.82
CA GLU A 220 5.74 -22.54 0.12
C GLU A 220 5.54 -21.01 -0.03
N VAL A 221 4.67 -20.54 -0.93
CA VAL A 221 4.37 -19.09 -1.07
C VAL A 221 3.08 -18.70 -0.33
N ILE A 222 2.36 -19.66 0.27
CA ILE A 222 1.13 -19.42 1.02
C ILE A 222 1.47 -19.06 2.47
N GLY A 223 2.01 -17.85 2.68
CA GLY A 223 2.11 -17.29 4.02
C GLY A 223 0.90 -16.40 4.26
N ASP A 224 0.22 -16.57 5.40
CA ASP A 224 -0.98 -15.80 5.76
C ASP A 224 -0.76 -14.28 5.85
N ASN A 225 0.48 -13.80 5.70
CA ASN A 225 0.83 -12.38 5.77
C ASN A 225 1.29 -11.85 4.40
N PRO A 226 0.70 -10.75 3.90
CA PRO A 226 1.19 -10.09 2.69
C PRO A 226 2.63 -9.60 2.87
N PRO A 227 3.43 -9.55 1.78
CA PRO A 227 4.81 -9.12 1.87
C PRO A 227 4.91 -7.66 2.34
N GLN A 228 5.69 -7.44 3.40
CA GLN A 228 6.01 -6.11 3.88
C GLN A 228 7.35 -5.67 3.33
N ILE A 229 7.44 -4.40 2.94
CA ILE A 229 8.65 -3.82 2.36
C ILE A 229 8.98 -2.49 3.03
N MET A 230 10.24 -2.28 3.36
CA MET A 230 10.78 -1.00 3.83
C MET A 230 12.09 -0.69 3.11
N ALA A 231 12.41 0.58 2.97
CA ALA A 231 13.62 1.05 2.29
C ALA A 231 14.33 2.07 3.18
N ASP A 232 15.63 1.86 3.41
CA ASP A 232 16.47 2.82 4.14
C ASP A 232 17.91 2.77 3.60
N GLN A 233 18.53 3.94 3.51
CA GLN A 233 19.87 4.12 2.97
C GLN A 233 20.05 3.45 1.60
N ASN A 234 20.84 2.36 1.54
CA ASN A 234 21.14 1.60 0.32
C ASN A 234 20.54 0.18 0.34
N LEU A 235 19.60 -0.09 1.26
CA LEU A 235 19.04 -1.42 1.48
C LEU A 235 17.51 -1.44 1.37
N ILE A 236 17.00 -2.56 0.87
CA ILE A 236 15.58 -2.90 0.91
C ILE A 236 15.38 -4.09 1.84
N TYR A 237 14.37 -3.97 2.70
CA TYR A 237 13.99 -4.98 3.67
C TYR A 237 12.67 -5.60 3.27
N VAL A 238 12.60 -6.94 3.27
CA VAL A 238 11.39 -7.68 2.87
C VAL A 238 11.10 -8.79 3.88
N SER A 239 9.84 -8.90 4.31
CA SER A 239 9.30 -9.99 5.13
C SER A 239 7.91 -10.42 4.61
N GLY A 240 7.28 -11.43 5.22
CA GLY A 240 5.93 -11.88 4.86
C GLY A 240 5.86 -13.02 3.84
N TYR A 241 6.85 -13.91 3.83
CA TYR A 241 6.80 -15.17 3.08
C TYR A 241 6.91 -16.34 4.05
N LEU A 242 6.34 -17.52 3.75
CA LEU A 242 6.28 -18.67 4.68
C LEU A 242 7.59 -18.92 5.42
N GLY A 243 7.46 -19.14 6.73
CA GLY A 243 8.60 -19.19 7.65
C GLY A 243 9.26 -17.82 7.86
N SER A 244 8.47 -16.75 7.76
CA SER A 244 8.73 -15.31 7.95
C SER A 244 10.15 -14.87 8.29
N LYS A 245 11.07 -15.06 7.33
CA LYS A 245 12.41 -14.47 7.37
C LYS A 245 12.36 -13.02 6.95
N LEU A 246 13.28 -12.23 7.51
CA LEU A 246 13.57 -10.88 7.04
C LEU A 246 14.81 -10.92 6.14
N TYR A 247 14.68 -10.41 4.91
CA TYR A 247 15.78 -10.28 3.95
C TYR A 247 16.18 -8.82 3.82
N ALA A 248 17.50 -8.56 3.74
CA ALA A 248 18.02 -7.26 3.35
C ALA A 248 18.80 -7.37 2.04
N LEU A 249 18.45 -6.51 1.09
CA LEU A 249 18.94 -6.55 -0.27
C LEU A 249 19.58 -5.21 -0.61
N ASP A 250 20.66 -5.26 -1.39
CA ASP A 250 21.25 -4.09 -1.99
C ASP A 250 20.27 -3.42 -2.98
N GLN A 251 19.99 -2.13 -2.78
CA GLN A 251 19.06 -1.38 -3.62
C GLN A 251 19.44 -1.34 -5.11
N LYS A 252 20.74 -1.30 -5.42
CA LYS A 252 21.23 -1.13 -6.79
C LYS A 252 21.22 -2.44 -7.56
N THR A 253 21.49 -3.55 -6.88
CA THR A 253 21.77 -4.84 -7.53
C THR A 253 20.75 -5.93 -7.20
N GLY A 254 19.95 -5.76 -6.14
CA GLY A 254 19.09 -6.82 -5.60
C GLY A 254 19.85 -7.97 -4.95
N ALA A 255 21.16 -7.80 -4.70
CA ALA A 255 21.99 -8.82 -4.06
C ALA A 255 21.64 -8.95 -2.57
N LEU A 256 21.50 -10.18 -2.08
CA LEU A 256 21.31 -10.46 -0.66
C LEU A 256 22.53 -10.00 0.14
N ARG A 257 22.30 -9.11 1.11
CA ARG A 257 23.33 -8.61 2.02
C ARG A 257 23.34 -9.39 3.31
N TRP A 258 22.15 -9.60 3.88
CA TRP A 258 21.95 -10.43 5.06
C TRP A 258 20.52 -10.92 5.11
N GLN A 259 20.29 -11.96 5.90
CA GLN A 259 18.95 -12.43 6.26
C GLN A 259 18.92 -12.65 7.77
N TYR A 260 17.80 -12.31 8.40
CA TYR A 260 17.58 -12.58 9.81
C TYR A 260 17.10 -14.03 9.98
N PRO A 261 17.72 -14.83 10.87
CA PRO A 261 17.51 -16.27 10.91
C PRO A 261 16.16 -16.70 11.49
N SER A 262 15.42 -15.80 12.13
CA SER A 262 14.11 -16.12 12.69
C SER A 262 13.07 -16.33 11.62
N SER A 263 12.29 -17.41 11.76
CA SER A 263 11.13 -17.68 10.94
C SER A 263 9.83 -17.07 11.45
N ALA A 264 9.92 -16.24 12.50
CA ALA A 264 8.79 -15.75 13.25
C ALA A 264 8.64 -14.21 13.19
N VAL A 265 9.29 -13.54 12.22
CA VAL A 265 9.07 -12.10 12.02
C VAL A 265 7.66 -11.86 11.53
N SER A 266 6.77 -11.43 12.40
CA SER A 266 5.36 -11.24 12.07
C SER A 266 5.08 -9.86 11.47
N SER A 267 5.87 -8.84 11.79
CA SER A 267 5.68 -7.49 11.26
C SER A 267 6.97 -6.64 11.21
N LEU A 268 7.12 -5.82 10.16
CA LEU A 268 8.04 -4.69 10.11
C LEU A 268 7.35 -3.46 10.69
N LEU A 269 7.81 -2.99 11.84
CA LEU A 269 7.13 -1.92 12.59
C LEU A 269 7.60 -0.53 12.16
N ALA A 270 8.92 -0.32 12.10
CA ALA A 270 9.51 0.97 11.73
C ALA A 270 10.98 0.79 11.30
N ILE A 271 11.52 1.80 10.63
CA ILE A 271 12.95 1.89 10.31
C ILE A 271 13.44 3.32 10.44
N GLY A 272 14.64 3.50 10.99
CA GLY A 272 15.30 4.80 11.09
C GLY A 272 16.57 4.72 11.93
N ASN A 273 17.44 5.72 11.81
CA ASN A 273 18.72 5.78 12.53
C ASN A 273 19.58 4.49 12.39
N SER A 274 19.54 3.86 11.21
CA SER A 274 20.23 2.58 10.94
C SER A 274 19.76 1.40 11.81
N VAL A 275 18.52 1.45 12.28
CA VAL A 275 17.87 0.39 13.04
C VAL A 275 16.54 0.04 12.39
N ILE A 276 16.28 -1.26 12.22
CA ILE A 276 14.97 -1.79 11.83
C ILE A 276 14.30 -2.41 13.05
N TYR A 277 13.03 -2.05 13.26
CA TYR A 277 12.21 -2.54 14.36
C TYR A 277 11.23 -3.56 13.82
N VAL A 278 11.27 -4.76 14.39
CA VAL A 278 10.40 -5.86 13.98
C VAL A 278 9.65 -6.44 15.16
N MET A 279 8.48 -6.98 14.87
CA MET A 279 7.75 -7.86 15.77
C MET A 279 8.15 -9.30 15.47
N GLU A 280 8.48 -10.05 16.51
CA GLU A 280 8.68 -11.50 16.43
C GLU A 280 7.63 -12.19 17.30
N ASN A 281 6.93 -13.19 16.74
CA ASN A 281 5.98 -14.02 17.47
C ASN A 281 6.71 -15.24 18.04
N GLY A 282 7.03 -15.22 19.33
CA GLY A 282 7.65 -16.38 19.98
C GLY A 282 6.63 -17.25 20.69
N ASP A 283 6.94 -18.54 20.88
CA ASP A 283 6.14 -19.42 21.73
C ASP A 283 6.20 -18.94 23.20
N ASN A 284 5.06 -18.96 23.90
CA ASN A 284 4.93 -18.73 25.34
C ASN A 284 5.59 -17.41 25.84
N ASP A 285 4.91 -16.28 25.66
CA ASP A 285 5.26 -14.96 26.22
C ASP A 285 6.50 -14.23 25.65
N HIS A 286 7.15 -14.76 24.61
CA HIS A 286 8.31 -14.11 23.97
C HIS A 286 7.96 -13.08 22.89
N ASN A 287 6.72 -12.57 22.88
CA ASN A 287 6.29 -11.54 21.97
C ASN A 287 6.92 -10.19 22.35
N GLY A 288 7.40 -9.47 21.35
CA GLY A 288 7.99 -8.15 21.61
C GLY A 288 8.62 -7.50 20.40
N ILE A 289 9.25 -6.37 20.67
CA ILE A 289 9.95 -5.57 19.68
C ILE A 289 11.41 -5.99 19.69
N LYS A 290 11.97 -6.22 18.51
CA LYS A 290 13.41 -6.32 18.32
C LYS A 290 13.91 -5.16 17.48
N ALA A 291 15.02 -4.60 17.91
CA ALA A 291 15.80 -3.66 17.13
C ALA A 291 16.99 -4.38 16.51
N LEU A 292 17.07 -4.38 15.20
CA LEU A 292 18.18 -4.97 14.46
C LEU A 292 18.98 -3.85 13.79
N ASN A 293 20.30 -3.99 13.75
CA ASN A 293 21.15 -3.11 12.96
C ASN A 293 20.79 -3.28 11.48
N SER A 294 20.41 -2.19 10.82
CA SER A 294 19.87 -2.23 9.47
C SER A 294 20.90 -2.72 8.43
N THR A 295 22.20 -2.52 8.68
CA THR A 295 23.27 -2.95 7.76
C THR A 295 23.69 -4.41 7.92
N SER A 296 23.56 -4.99 9.12
CA SER A 296 24.09 -6.32 9.44
C SER A 296 23.05 -7.35 9.86
N GLY A 297 21.83 -6.92 10.19
CA GLY A 297 20.76 -7.78 10.72
C GLY A 297 21.00 -8.26 12.15
N LYS A 298 22.08 -7.83 12.81
CA LYS A 298 22.38 -8.20 14.20
C LYS A 298 21.42 -7.51 15.15
N GLU A 299 20.90 -8.25 16.12
CA GLU A 299 20.08 -7.69 17.18
C GLU A 299 20.91 -6.70 18.02
N ILE A 300 20.35 -5.51 18.23
CA ILE A 300 20.91 -4.46 19.11
C ILE A 300 20.28 -4.57 20.49
N TRP A 301 18.95 -4.65 20.53
CA TRP A 301 18.17 -4.78 21.75
C TRP A 301 16.81 -5.40 21.45
N ARG A 302 16.13 -5.83 22.52
CA ARG A 302 14.73 -6.26 22.48
C ARG A 302 13.94 -5.65 23.64
N TYR A 303 12.67 -5.44 23.42
CA TYR A 303 11.73 -4.91 24.41
C TYR A 303 10.51 -5.85 24.50
N PRO A 304 10.30 -6.54 25.63
CA PRO A 304 9.13 -7.39 25.84
C PRO A 304 7.86 -6.56 25.86
N THR A 305 6.86 -6.93 25.06
CA THR A 305 5.55 -6.27 25.07
C THR A 305 4.48 -7.14 24.43
N SER A 306 3.24 -7.03 24.91
CA SER A 306 2.10 -7.66 24.27
C SER A 306 1.79 -6.97 22.95
N MET A 307 1.95 -7.70 21.85
CA MET A 307 1.39 -7.42 20.52
C MET A 307 1.50 -5.93 20.07
N PRO A 308 2.68 -5.48 19.63
CA PRO A 308 2.83 -4.19 18.95
C PRO A 308 1.87 -4.08 17.75
N LEU A 309 1.07 -3.01 17.72
CA LEU A 309 0.10 -2.73 16.66
C LEU A 309 0.66 -1.80 15.59
N SER A 310 1.41 -0.77 16.00
CA SER A 310 2.02 0.22 15.12
C SER A 310 3.23 0.83 15.79
N ALA A 311 4.21 1.29 15.01
CA ALA A 311 5.31 2.09 15.52
C ALA A 311 5.72 3.19 14.54
N THR A 312 6.31 4.25 15.07
CA THR A 312 6.94 5.31 14.29
C THR A 312 8.18 5.82 15.01
N ILE A 313 9.16 6.33 14.27
CA ILE A 313 10.41 6.84 14.83
C ILE A 313 10.54 8.33 14.52
N ALA A 314 10.90 9.12 15.54
CA ALA A 314 11.27 10.52 15.38
C ALA A 314 12.31 10.88 16.44
N ASP A 315 13.31 11.70 16.07
CA ASP A 315 14.31 12.25 17.01
C ASP A 315 14.97 11.21 17.93
N ASN A 316 15.30 10.03 17.38
CA ASN A 316 15.88 8.91 18.12
C ASN A 316 14.98 8.32 19.23
N VAL A 317 13.67 8.47 19.08
CA VAL A 317 12.64 7.86 19.91
C VAL A 317 11.73 7.01 19.04
N LEU A 318 11.55 5.75 19.44
CA LEU A 318 10.57 4.84 18.86
C LEU A 318 9.27 4.96 19.67
N TYR A 319 8.22 5.45 19.03
CA TYR A 319 6.87 5.46 19.57
C TYR A 319 6.14 4.20 19.14
N VAL A 320 5.53 3.50 20.08
CA VAL A 320 4.90 2.21 19.82
C VAL A 320 3.50 2.19 20.41
N GLN A 321 2.54 1.80 19.58
CA GLN A 321 1.21 1.46 20.02
C GLN A 321 1.14 -0.06 20.24
N THR A 322 0.65 -0.50 21.39
CA THR A 322 0.48 -1.93 21.73
C THR A 322 -0.99 -2.23 21.98
N SER A 323 -1.42 -3.48 21.79
CA SER A 323 -2.79 -3.83 22.14
C SER A 323 -3.01 -3.77 23.65
N HIS A 324 -4.21 -3.35 24.02
CA HIS A 324 -4.81 -3.76 25.29
C HIS A 324 -5.18 -5.24 25.10
N SER A 325 -4.74 -6.13 25.99
CA SER A 325 -5.06 -7.56 25.87
C SER A 325 -6.57 -7.76 25.67
N PHE A 326 -6.98 -8.50 24.63
CA PHE A 326 -8.39 -8.86 24.35
C PHE A 326 -8.92 -9.96 25.29
N VAL A 327 -8.09 -10.42 26.23
CA VAL A 327 -8.48 -11.46 27.19
C VAL A 327 -9.28 -10.78 28.31
N ASN A 328 -10.55 -11.17 28.44
CA ASN A 328 -11.34 -10.95 29.65
C ASN A 328 -10.55 -11.51 30.84
N ASP A 329 -9.83 -10.65 31.55
CA ASP A 329 -9.07 -11.05 32.72
C ASP A 329 -9.81 -10.63 34.00
N PRO A 330 -10.54 -11.56 34.62
CA PRO A 330 -11.22 -11.31 35.89
C PRO A 330 -10.25 -11.04 37.06
N ASN A 331 -8.94 -11.29 36.90
CA ASN A 331 -7.93 -11.14 37.96
C ASN A 331 -7.17 -9.79 37.93
N GLY A 332 -7.40 -8.94 36.92
CA GLY A 332 -6.99 -7.55 36.94
C GLY A 332 -5.51 -7.26 36.62
N PHE A 333 -4.76 -8.18 36.02
CA PHE A 333 -3.40 -7.94 35.54
C PHE A 333 -3.34 -6.97 34.35
N HIS A 334 -4.47 -6.69 33.68
CA HIS A 334 -4.55 -5.82 32.50
C HIS A 334 -5.11 -4.41 32.76
N LYS A 335 -5.32 -4.00 34.01
CA LYS A 335 -5.84 -2.65 34.35
C LYS A 335 -4.83 -1.51 34.20
N GLU A 336 -3.54 -1.82 34.04
CA GLU A 336 -2.46 -0.82 34.03
C GLU A 336 -1.68 -0.77 32.70
N GLN A 337 -2.17 -1.46 31.65
CA GLN A 337 -1.46 -1.46 30.38
C GLN A 337 -1.45 -0.05 29.77
N LYS A 338 -0.25 0.45 29.49
CA LYS A 338 0.02 1.75 28.89
C LYS A 338 0.27 1.54 27.40
N PRO A 339 -0.75 1.63 26.54
CA PRO A 339 -0.67 1.16 25.16
C PRO A 339 0.11 2.10 24.25
N LEU A 340 0.60 3.25 24.76
CA LEU A 340 1.53 4.11 24.04
C LEU A 340 2.86 4.19 24.81
N LEU A 341 3.91 3.71 24.16
CA LEU A 341 5.27 3.66 24.67
C LEU A 341 6.17 4.60 23.87
N ALA A 342 7.13 5.22 24.55
CA ALA A 342 8.27 5.88 23.92
C ALA A 342 9.56 5.20 24.39
N LEU A 343 10.29 4.60 23.48
CA LEU A 343 11.55 3.91 23.73
C LEU A 343 12.70 4.69 23.09
N ASN A 344 13.86 4.75 23.74
CA ASN A 344 15.07 5.21 23.08
C ASN A 344 15.37 4.28 21.89
N ALA A 345 15.42 4.84 20.68
CA ALA A 345 15.53 4.06 19.45
C ALA A 345 16.84 3.24 19.39
N THR A 346 17.93 3.75 19.98
CA THR A 346 19.24 3.08 19.97
C THR A 346 19.40 2.04 21.08
N SER A 347 18.79 2.26 22.26
CA SER A 347 19.03 1.43 23.44
C SER A 347 17.84 0.60 23.92
N GLY A 348 16.63 0.84 23.39
CA GLY A 348 15.39 0.19 23.82
C GLY A 348 14.92 0.58 25.22
N LYS A 349 15.55 1.56 25.87
CA LYS A 349 15.17 2.00 27.21
C LYS A 349 13.87 2.78 27.15
N LEU A 350 12.92 2.43 28.01
CA LEU A 350 11.69 3.18 28.17
C LEU A 350 11.99 4.61 28.62
N ILE A 351 11.47 5.59 27.86
CA ILE A 351 11.53 7.01 28.19
C ILE A 351 10.28 7.38 28.98
N TRP A 352 9.11 7.08 28.40
CA TRP A 352 7.81 7.29 29.04
C TRP A 352 6.79 6.29 28.47
N SER A 353 5.72 6.10 29.22
CA SER A 353 4.55 5.33 28.80
C SER A 353 3.30 5.92 29.42
N ILE A 354 2.19 5.88 28.67
CA ILE A 354 0.90 6.40 29.11
C ILE A 354 -0.25 5.46 28.76
N ILE A 355 -1.34 5.60 29.51
CA ILE A 355 -2.64 5.02 29.15
C ILE A 355 -3.30 5.99 28.16
N ALA A 356 -3.22 5.69 26.86
CA ALA A 356 -3.92 6.44 25.82
C ALA A 356 -5.26 5.75 25.50
N PRO A 357 -6.38 6.49 25.37
CA PRO A 357 -7.62 5.92 24.88
C PRO A 357 -7.39 5.44 23.44
N SER A 358 -7.70 4.17 23.16
CA SER A 358 -7.53 3.59 21.82
C SER A 358 -8.69 2.65 21.52
N ALA A 359 -9.28 2.80 20.34
CA ALA A 359 -10.32 1.92 19.83
C ALA A 359 -9.78 0.83 18.88
N GLY A 360 -8.46 0.63 18.83
CA GLY A 360 -7.83 -0.36 17.96
C GLY A 360 -6.51 0.09 17.32
N PRO A 361 -5.99 -0.68 16.35
CA PRO A 361 -4.74 -0.38 15.65
C PRO A 361 -4.90 0.90 14.83
N SER A 362 -4.16 1.95 15.17
CA SER A 362 -4.12 3.20 14.41
C SER A 362 -2.66 3.56 14.12
N PRO A 363 -2.30 3.93 12.88
CA PRO A 363 -0.95 4.41 12.60
C PRO A 363 -0.58 5.58 13.52
N LEU A 364 0.58 5.48 14.18
CA LEU A 364 1.14 6.60 14.91
C LEU A 364 1.79 7.58 13.95
N THR A 365 1.59 8.88 14.19
CA THR A 365 2.30 9.92 13.45
C THR A 365 2.96 10.92 14.39
N VAL A 366 4.08 11.51 13.98
CA VAL A 366 4.79 12.53 14.74
C VAL A 366 4.90 13.80 13.91
N ALA A 367 4.49 14.93 14.49
CA ALA A 367 4.59 16.26 13.89
C ALA A 367 4.69 17.32 14.98
N ASP A 368 5.48 18.38 14.77
CA ASP A 368 5.60 19.52 15.70
C ASP A 368 5.79 19.12 17.18
N GLY A 369 6.57 18.08 17.44
CA GLY A 369 6.85 17.62 18.81
C GLY A 369 5.70 16.90 19.50
N VAL A 370 4.66 16.47 18.77
CA VAL A 370 3.60 15.59 19.30
C VAL A 370 3.54 14.26 18.58
N VAL A 371 3.26 13.18 19.32
CA VAL A 371 2.75 11.91 18.79
C VAL A 371 1.23 12.02 18.70
N ALA A 372 0.65 11.72 17.56
CA ALA A 372 -0.79 11.70 17.39
C ALA A 372 -1.31 10.32 16.97
N LEU A 373 -2.50 10.00 17.46
CA LEU A 373 -3.24 8.78 17.14
C LEU A 373 -4.74 9.06 17.09
N PHE A 374 -5.47 8.13 16.48
CA PHE A 374 -6.93 8.14 16.50
C PHE A 374 -7.45 7.24 17.62
N THR A 375 -8.34 7.77 18.47
CA THR A 375 -8.84 7.07 19.66
C THR A 375 -10.15 6.31 19.41
N GLY A 376 -10.67 6.30 18.18
CA GLY A 376 -11.99 5.77 17.82
C GLY A 376 -13.05 6.85 17.62
N GLU A 377 -12.88 8.00 18.29
CA GLU A 377 -13.78 9.14 18.19
C GLU A 377 -13.03 10.43 17.85
N ASN A 378 -11.86 10.62 18.47
CA ASN A 378 -11.11 11.86 18.39
C ASN A 378 -9.67 11.59 17.93
N PHE A 379 -9.07 12.59 17.30
CA PHE A 379 -7.62 12.63 17.17
C PHE A 379 -7.06 13.22 18.45
N CYS A 380 -6.11 12.51 19.05
CA CYS A 380 -5.46 12.94 20.28
C CYS A 380 -3.95 12.97 20.09
N ALA A 381 -3.32 13.95 20.73
CA ALA A 381 -1.89 14.18 20.64
C ALA A 381 -1.22 14.32 22.01
N TYR A 382 -0.02 13.78 22.09
CA TYR A 382 0.78 13.66 23.29
C TYR A 382 2.18 14.19 23.04
N GLN A 383 2.76 14.90 24.01
CA GLN A 383 4.10 15.47 23.85
C GLN A 383 5.13 14.35 23.66
N THR A 384 5.95 14.49 22.62
CA THR A 384 7.07 13.58 22.32
C THR A 384 8.08 13.44 23.46
N SER A 385 8.24 14.50 24.26
CA SER A 385 9.24 14.61 25.34
C SER A 385 8.89 13.82 26.61
N ASN A 386 7.61 13.74 26.98
CA ASN A 386 7.18 13.18 28.26
C ASN A 386 5.84 12.42 28.23
N GLY A 387 5.19 12.32 27.07
CA GLY A 387 3.90 11.64 26.92
C GLY A 387 2.70 12.40 27.49
N SER A 388 2.87 13.62 27.99
CA SER A 388 1.74 14.41 28.51
C SER A 388 0.73 14.71 27.40
N HIS A 389 -0.55 14.55 27.72
CA HIS A 389 -1.64 14.92 26.82
C HIS A 389 -1.56 16.41 26.47
N THR A 390 -1.56 16.72 25.17
CA THR A 390 -1.54 18.10 24.68
C THR A 390 -2.94 18.55 24.29
N TRP A 391 -3.60 17.79 23.41
CA TRP A 391 -4.93 18.09 22.92
C TRP A 391 -5.63 16.83 22.41
N CYS A 392 -6.96 16.86 22.43
CA CYS A 392 -7.82 16.02 21.62
C CYS A 392 -8.75 16.95 20.85
N THR A 393 -9.03 16.63 19.59
CA THR A 393 -10.05 17.35 18.81
C THR A 393 -11.38 17.27 19.55
N LYS A 394 -12.08 18.40 19.72
CA LYS A 394 -13.41 18.42 20.32
C LYS A 394 -14.44 18.15 19.24
N ASN A 395 -15.25 17.11 19.43
CA ASN A 395 -16.48 16.88 18.67
C ASN A 395 -16.25 16.78 17.15
N THR A 396 -15.60 15.68 16.73
CA THR A 396 -15.63 15.24 15.33
C THR A 396 -17.05 14.92 14.86
N ALA A 397 -18.07 14.91 15.73
CA ALA A 397 -19.47 14.54 15.47
C ALA A 397 -20.15 15.18 14.23
N THR A 398 -19.65 16.30 13.69
CA THR A 398 -20.14 16.84 12.40
C THR A 398 -19.74 15.98 11.20
N ILE A 399 -18.72 15.14 11.36
CA ILE A 399 -18.22 14.16 10.40
C ILE A 399 -17.86 12.89 11.20
N PRO A 400 -18.72 11.85 11.23
CA PRO A 400 -18.43 10.68 12.04
C PRO A 400 -17.16 9.98 11.54
N PHE A 401 -16.11 9.98 12.38
CA PHE A 401 -14.98 9.07 12.26
C PHE A 401 -15.34 7.87 13.15
N ASN A 402 -15.96 6.85 12.58
CA ASN A 402 -16.46 5.68 13.32
C ASN A 402 -15.81 4.37 12.85
N ALA A 403 -14.55 4.45 12.38
CA ALA A 403 -13.85 3.32 11.80
C ALA A 403 -12.54 3.02 12.54
N PRO A 404 -12.30 1.76 12.96
CA PRO A 404 -11.03 1.35 13.57
C PRO A 404 -9.84 1.48 12.59
N TRP A 405 -10.11 1.58 11.28
CA TRP A 405 -9.11 1.69 10.22
C TRP A 405 -8.77 3.14 9.81
N THR A 406 -8.87 4.07 10.75
CA THR A 406 -8.56 5.49 10.49
C THR A 406 -7.06 5.69 10.33
N GLN A 407 -6.67 6.28 9.19
CA GLN A 407 -5.28 6.62 8.90
C GLN A 407 -4.96 8.00 9.52
N VAL A 408 -3.77 8.10 10.11
CA VAL A 408 -3.23 9.36 10.65
C VAL A 408 -1.87 9.59 10.02
N ILE A 409 -1.73 10.69 9.26
CA ILE A 409 -0.52 10.98 8.49
C ILE A 409 -0.08 12.41 8.80
N ALA A 410 1.22 12.66 8.93
CA ALA A 410 1.78 13.98 9.13
C ALA A 410 2.36 14.56 7.84
N ALA A 411 2.11 15.85 7.59
CA ALA A 411 2.79 16.63 6.56
C ALA A 411 2.68 18.13 6.86
N ASN A 412 3.70 18.91 6.51
CA ASN A 412 3.69 20.37 6.63
C ASN A 412 3.25 20.89 8.01
N SER A 413 3.77 20.29 9.10
CA SER A 413 3.39 20.63 10.49
C SER A 413 1.91 20.40 10.84
N ASN A 414 1.21 19.63 10.01
CA ASN A 414 -0.19 19.26 10.18
C ASN A 414 -0.33 17.74 10.25
N ILE A 415 -1.45 17.30 10.81
CA ILE A 415 -1.92 15.93 10.87
C ILE A 415 -3.15 15.83 10.00
N TYR A 416 -3.20 14.80 9.17
CA TYR A 416 -4.32 14.47 8.31
C TYR A 416 -4.93 13.17 8.80
N GLY A 417 -6.17 13.27 9.27
CA GLY A 417 -6.98 12.14 9.69
C GLY A 417 -7.90 11.72 8.55
N ILE A 418 -7.85 10.46 8.15
CA ILE A 418 -8.73 9.89 7.11
C ILE A 418 -9.48 8.72 7.71
N ALA A 419 -10.79 8.88 7.93
CA ALA A 419 -11.67 7.77 8.26
C ALA A 419 -12.47 7.35 7.03
N PRO A 420 -12.43 6.06 6.65
CA PRO A 420 -13.46 5.52 5.77
C PRO A 420 -14.79 5.63 6.52
N GLY A 421 -15.77 6.30 5.94
CA GLY A 421 -17.08 6.43 6.58
C GLY A 421 -17.84 5.12 6.51
N GLN A 422 -18.62 4.87 7.55
CA GLN A 422 -19.55 3.76 7.61
C GLN A 422 -20.95 4.24 7.22
N SER A 423 -21.67 3.41 6.48
CA SER A 423 -23.04 3.72 6.02
C SER A 423 -24.07 3.24 7.04
N SER A 424 -24.97 4.12 7.48
CA SER A 424 -26.35 3.77 7.88
C SER A 424 -27.37 4.05 6.76
N THR A 425 -26.93 4.71 5.68
CA THR A 425 -27.70 5.10 4.49
C THR A 425 -26.85 4.77 3.26
N ASN A 426 -27.45 4.40 2.12
CA ASN A 426 -26.79 3.97 0.87
C ASN A 426 -25.62 4.84 0.31
N ASN A 427 -25.27 5.97 0.94
CA ASN A 427 -24.16 6.84 0.59
C ASN A 427 -22.97 6.64 1.54
N ILE A 428 -22.03 5.79 1.13
CA ILE A 428 -20.72 5.65 1.79
C ILE A 428 -19.86 6.87 1.44
N VAL A 429 -19.29 7.53 2.44
CA VAL A 429 -18.40 8.70 2.29
C VAL A 429 -17.09 8.48 3.02
N THR A 430 -16.02 9.15 2.63
CA THR A 430 -14.76 9.22 3.38
C THR A 430 -14.61 10.58 4.00
N SER A 431 -14.24 10.58 5.26
CA SER A 431 -14.06 11.74 6.10
C SER A 431 -12.58 12.09 6.19
N ILE A 432 -12.21 13.31 5.80
CA ILE A 432 -10.84 13.81 5.86
C ILE A 432 -10.81 15.07 6.73
N ALA A 433 -9.88 15.12 7.67
CA ALA A 433 -9.64 16.26 8.53
C ALA A 433 -8.17 16.68 8.45
N ALA A 434 -7.91 17.97 8.23
CA ALA A 434 -6.60 18.56 8.41
C ALA A 434 -6.54 19.29 9.74
N ILE A 435 -5.57 18.91 10.57
CA ILE A 435 -5.48 19.31 11.97
C ILE A 435 -4.08 19.88 12.20
N LYS A 436 -3.99 21.07 12.78
CA LYS A 436 -2.70 21.66 13.13
C LYS A 436 -2.04 20.86 14.25
N ALA A 437 -0.85 20.31 14.01
CA ALA A 437 -0.20 19.40 14.96
C ALA A 437 0.09 20.06 16.31
N LYS A 438 0.51 21.33 16.29
CA LYS A 438 0.85 22.10 17.49
C LYS A 438 -0.27 22.22 18.52
N ASN A 439 -1.54 22.29 18.12
CA ASN A 439 -2.63 22.64 19.03
C ASN A 439 -3.98 21.96 18.75
N GLY A 440 -4.06 21.08 17.76
CA GLY A 440 -5.29 20.36 17.44
C GLY A 440 -6.36 21.21 16.75
N ALA A 441 -6.02 22.43 16.30
CA ALA A 441 -6.97 23.28 15.59
C ALA A 441 -7.32 22.65 14.23
N MET A 442 -8.62 22.49 13.98
CA MET A 442 -9.12 22.04 12.68
C MET A 442 -8.86 23.13 11.65
N LEU A 443 -8.12 22.80 10.59
CA LEU A 443 -7.84 23.70 9.47
C LEU A 443 -8.95 23.62 8.44
N TRP A 444 -9.31 22.39 8.06
CA TRP A 444 -10.42 22.12 7.16
C TRP A 444 -10.88 20.67 7.33
N THR A 445 -12.10 20.41 6.89
CA THR A 445 -12.66 19.07 6.79
C THR A 445 -13.31 18.85 5.43
N LYS A 446 -13.25 17.63 4.92
CA LYS A 446 -13.83 17.25 3.65
C LYS A 446 -14.52 15.90 3.75
N GLN A 447 -15.71 15.79 3.19
CA GLN A 447 -16.30 14.51 2.86
C GLN A 447 -16.15 14.26 1.36
N LEU A 448 -15.70 13.06 1.02
CA LEU A 448 -15.64 12.58 -0.36
C LEU A 448 -16.59 11.40 -0.52
N PRO A 449 -17.22 11.24 -1.70
CA PRO A 449 -18.01 10.06 -1.97
C PRO A 449 -17.08 8.83 -2.03
N GLY A 450 -17.53 7.72 -1.46
CA GLY A 450 -16.83 6.44 -1.45
C GLY A 450 -16.08 6.10 -0.17
N SER A 451 -15.71 4.82 -0.02
CA SER A 451 -14.84 4.32 1.05
C SER A 451 -13.41 4.28 0.55
N ASN A 452 -12.58 5.18 1.10
CA ASN A 452 -11.19 5.31 0.72
C ASN A 452 -10.34 4.38 1.57
N SER A 453 -9.59 3.50 0.91
CA SER A 453 -8.82 2.45 1.60
C SER A 453 -7.32 2.72 1.65
N THR A 454 -6.83 3.58 0.76
CA THR A 454 -5.40 3.85 0.62
C THR A 454 -5.19 5.34 0.39
N THR A 455 -4.29 5.93 1.18
CA THR A 455 -4.00 7.36 1.15
C THR A 455 -2.51 7.60 1.23
N ILE A 456 -2.02 8.57 0.48
CA ILE A 456 -0.63 8.97 0.46
C ILE A 456 -0.52 10.49 0.35
N ILE A 457 0.55 11.04 0.91
CA ILE A 457 0.81 12.46 0.93
C ILE A 457 2.07 12.77 0.12
N THR A 458 1.98 13.80 -0.72
CA THR A 458 3.11 14.51 -1.32
C THR A 458 3.32 15.85 -0.62
N ASN A 459 4.26 16.67 -1.09
CA ASN A 459 4.48 17.98 -0.49
C ASN A 459 3.21 18.83 -0.37
N ASN A 460 2.30 18.80 -1.35
CA ASN A 460 1.07 19.62 -1.35
C ASN A 460 -0.23 18.87 -1.69
N THR A 461 -0.17 17.58 -1.98
CA THR A 461 -1.32 16.80 -2.47
C THR A 461 -1.52 15.54 -1.65
N LEU A 462 -2.76 15.34 -1.20
CA LEU A 462 -3.28 14.09 -0.66
C LEU A 462 -3.92 13.28 -1.78
N VAL A 463 -3.46 12.06 -2.03
CA VAL A 463 -4.07 11.16 -3.02
C VAL A 463 -4.80 10.05 -2.29
N THR A 464 -6.08 9.87 -2.59
CA THR A 464 -6.95 8.83 -2.01
C THR A 464 -7.54 7.94 -3.09
N TYR A 465 -7.74 6.66 -2.78
CA TYR A 465 -8.45 5.71 -3.64
C TYR A 465 -9.79 5.27 -3.03
N ALA A 466 -10.89 5.63 -3.68
CA ALA A 466 -12.26 5.24 -3.36
C ALA A 466 -12.59 3.87 -3.96
N ASN A 467 -12.59 2.82 -3.14
CA ASN A 467 -12.74 1.43 -3.59
C ASN A 467 -14.06 1.17 -4.31
N ASN A 468 -15.18 1.58 -3.70
CA ASN A 468 -16.52 1.33 -4.21
C ASN A 468 -16.88 2.16 -5.45
N LEU A 469 -16.17 3.26 -5.68
CA LEU A 469 -16.33 4.10 -6.86
C LEU A 469 -15.27 3.81 -7.93
N HIS A 470 -14.25 3.02 -7.60
CA HIS A 470 -13.06 2.81 -8.41
C HIS A 470 -12.44 4.14 -8.85
N GLN A 471 -12.24 5.08 -7.91
CA GLN A 471 -11.78 6.43 -8.24
C GLN A 471 -10.51 6.80 -7.49
N LEU A 472 -9.52 7.33 -8.21
CA LEU A 472 -8.40 8.06 -7.64
C LEU A 472 -8.76 9.53 -7.56
N GLN A 473 -8.48 10.14 -6.41
CA GLN A 473 -8.79 11.53 -6.13
C GLN A 473 -7.55 12.21 -5.55
N ALA A 474 -7.20 13.38 -6.07
CA ALA A 474 -6.16 14.23 -5.52
C ALA A 474 -6.78 15.47 -4.89
N ILE A 475 -6.31 15.80 -3.70
CA ILE A 475 -6.84 16.89 -2.88
C ILE A 475 -5.67 17.76 -2.44
N SER A 476 -5.87 19.08 -2.47
CA SER A 476 -4.92 20.03 -1.91
C SER A 476 -4.83 19.88 -0.38
N LEU A 477 -3.61 19.72 0.14
CA LEU A 477 -3.37 19.69 1.59
C LEU A 477 -3.66 21.03 2.28
N THR A 478 -3.62 22.13 1.53
CA THR A 478 -3.74 23.49 2.05
C THR A 478 -5.16 23.81 2.49
N ASP A 479 -6.15 23.40 1.69
CA ASP A 479 -7.54 23.86 1.79
C ASP A 479 -8.58 22.78 1.45
N GLY A 480 -8.14 21.55 1.12
CA GLY A 480 -9.05 20.42 0.94
C GLY A 480 -9.84 20.42 -0.37
N HIS A 481 -9.53 21.30 -1.35
CA HIS A 481 -10.20 21.27 -2.64
C HIS A 481 -9.70 20.12 -3.51
N LEU A 482 -10.60 19.56 -4.32
CA LEU A 482 -10.29 18.49 -5.28
C LEU A 482 -9.46 19.10 -6.43
N LEU A 483 -8.26 18.57 -6.65
CA LEU A 483 -7.37 18.97 -7.75
C LEU A 483 -7.77 18.24 -9.04
N TRP A 484 -7.94 16.92 -8.94
CA TRP A 484 -8.42 16.08 -10.04
C TRP A 484 -9.01 14.79 -9.50
N GLN A 485 -9.79 14.12 -10.34
CA GLN A 485 -10.38 12.81 -10.07
C GLN A 485 -10.39 11.98 -11.35
N ILE A 486 -10.02 10.70 -11.23
CA ILE A 486 -9.93 9.77 -12.35
C ILE A 486 -10.60 8.45 -11.97
N SER A 487 -11.43 7.94 -12.88
CA SER A 487 -11.99 6.60 -12.76
C SER A 487 -10.98 5.54 -13.20
N VAL A 488 -10.79 4.54 -12.36
CA VAL A 488 -10.08 3.30 -12.63
C VAL A 488 -11.09 2.27 -13.15
N ILE A 489 -10.63 1.32 -13.96
CA ILE A 489 -11.50 0.31 -14.55
C ILE A 489 -12.17 -0.50 -13.44
N LYS A 490 -13.49 -0.70 -13.53
CA LYS A 490 -14.34 -1.27 -12.47
C LYS A 490 -13.95 -2.70 -12.05
N LYS A 491 -13.26 -3.46 -12.91
CA LYS A 491 -12.79 -4.82 -12.60
C LYS A 491 -11.51 -4.83 -11.76
N ASP A 492 -10.85 -3.68 -11.65
CA ASP A 492 -9.49 -3.57 -11.13
C ASP A 492 -9.53 -2.79 -9.80
N TYR A 493 -9.32 -3.51 -8.70
CA TYR A 493 -9.18 -2.91 -7.37
C TYR A 493 -7.72 -2.53 -7.13
N ILE A 494 -7.45 -1.28 -6.77
CA ILE A 494 -6.09 -0.89 -6.35
C ILE A 494 -5.79 -1.54 -5.00
N THR A 495 -4.72 -2.32 -4.96
CA THR A 495 -4.26 -3.08 -3.79
C THR A 495 -3.25 -2.30 -2.97
N ASN A 496 -2.43 -1.48 -3.62
CA ASN A 496 -1.43 -0.63 -3.00
C ASN A 496 -1.15 0.62 -3.85
N ILE A 497 -0.83 1.75 -3.19
CA ILE A 497 -0.49 3.02 -3.84
C ILE A 497 0.66 3.68 -3.07
N VAL A 498 1.62 4.25 -3.79
CA VAL A 498 2.71 5.06 -3.23
C VAL A 498 2.98 6.26 -4.12
N VAL A 499 3.57 7.31 -3.55
CA VAL A 499 4.07 8.46 -4.31
C VAL A 499 5.49 8.77 -3.88
N GLY A 500 6.30 9.15 -4.84
CA GLY A 500 7.62 9.71 -4.63
C GLY A 500 8.25 10.11 -5.97
N ASN A 501 9.51 10.50 -5.89
CA ASN A 501 10.32 10.85 -7.05
C ASN A 501 11.53 9.93 -7.23
#